data_AF-A0A960LU55-F1
#
_entry.id   AF-A0A960LU55-F1
#
_cell.length_a   1.000
_cell.length_b   1.000
_cell.length_c   1.000
_cell.angle_alpha   90.00
_cell.angle_beta   90.00
_cell.angle_gamma   90.00
#
_symmetry.space_group_name_H-M   'P 1'
#
loop_
_entity.id
_entity.type
_entity.pdbx_description
1 polymer ?
#
loop_
_entity_poly.entity_id
_entity_poly.type
_entity_poly.pdbx_seq_one_letter_code
_entity_poly.pdbx_strand_id
1 'polypeptide(L)'
;MKKRPFTLIEIMIALGIVSLLLAVMFPHFRETMRMKKQIEIEKSYVFAKAHVQERLATLFSKTTHHFKTHQEKDGPFELQLKFDNGYDDDENFRGEVTGHLWCDKGILRFKIFGKKDASREEILLEGLKNVRFDFTSVTEGKFDTTSSWEKGDLPLFFVLNVSFSDDKEDGFYFRLNAKNRLEYPSL
;
A
#
# COMPACT_ATOMS: atom_id res chain seq x y z
N MET A 1 48.87 14.80 -55.95
CA MET A 1 47.92 14.20 -54.97
C MET A 1 46.63 13.86 -55.69
N LYS A 2 46.34 12.57 -55.95
CA LYS A 2 45.09 12.15 -56.62
C LYS A 2 43.90 12.39 -55.67
N LYS A 3 43.03 13.35 -56.00
CA LYS A 3 41.75 13.53 -55.31
C LYS A 3 40.92 12.27 -55.53
N ARG A 4 40.45 11.62 -54.45
CA ARG A 4 39.59 10.43 -54.49
C ARG A 4 38.13 10.84 -54.25
N PRO A 5 37.40 11.32 -55.29
CA PRO A 5 36.01 11.73 -55.14
C PRO A 5 35.09 10.56 -54.75
N PHE A 6 35.47 9.34 -55.11
CA PHE A 6 34.71 8.12 -54.80
C PHE A 6 34.58 7.84 -53.29
N THR A 7 35.62 8.13 -52.50
CA THR A 7 35.59 7.91 -51.05
C THR A 7 34.60 8.84 -50.35
N LEU A 8 34.40 10.05 -50.88
CA LEU A 8 33.44 11.01 -50.31
C LEU A 8 32.00 10.55 -50.52
N ILE A 9 31.68 10.06 -51.73
CA ILE A 9 30.35 9.55 -52.08
C ILE A 9 30.02 8.31 -51.23
N GLU A 10 30.98 7.40 -51.06
CA GLU A 10 30.80 6.19 -50.25
C GLU A 10 30.50 6.51 -48.78
N ILE A 11 31.19 7.50 -48.20
CA ILE A 11 30.92 7.97 -46.84
C ILE A 11 29.52 8.60 -46.74
N MET A 12 29.09 9.37 -47.74
CA MET A 12 27.74 9.97 -47.76
C MET A 12 26.65 8.90 -47.83
N ILE A 13 26.85 7.86 -48.65
CA ILE A 13 25.92 6.72 -48.74
C ILE A 13 25.89 5.96 -47.42
N ALA A 14 27.05 5.67 -46.82
CA ALA A 14 27.14 4.99 -45.54
C ALA A 14 26.42 5.78 -44.42
N LEU A 15 26.63 7.09 -44.34
CA LEU A 15 25.94 7.97 -43.38
C LEU A 15 24.43 8.01 -43.60
N GLY A 16 23.98 8.00 -44.86
CA GLY A 16 22.56 7.91 -45.20
C GLY A 16 21.92 6.61 -44.71
N ILE A 17 22.60 5.48 -44.93
CA ILE A 17 22.14 4.16 -44.48
C ILE A 17 22.09 4.10 -42.94
N VAL A 18 23.13 4.59 -42.26
CA VAL A 18 23.17 4.64 -40.78
C VAL A 18 22.06 5.54 -40.24
N SER A 19 21.79 6.67 -40.87
CA SER A 19 20.71 7.59 -40.47
C SER A 19 19.33 6.94 -40.65
N LEU A 20 19.13 6.20 -41.75
CA LEU A 20 17.90 5.45 -42.00
C LEU A 20 17.70 4.35 -40.95
N LEU A 21 18.76 3.59 -40.63
CA LEU A 21 18.73 2.55 -39.60
C LEU A 21 18.39 3.15 -38.23
N LEU A 22 19.02 4.27 -37.85
CA LEU A 22 18.71 4.98 -36.61
C LEU A 22 17.26 5.45 -36.56
N ALA A 23 16.73 5.99 -37.66
CA ALA A 23 15.35 6.45 -37.73
C ALA A 23 14.34 5.32 -37.51
N VAL A 24 14.65 4.09 -37.96
CA VAL A 24 13.81 2.91 -37.73
C VAL A 24 13.96 2.35 -36.32
N MET A 25 15.18 2.37 -35.75
CA MET A 25 15.44 1.79 -34.43
C MET A 25 14.98 2.69 -33.27
N PHE A 26 15.01 4.02 -33.44
CA PHE A 26 14.71 4.95 -32.36
C PHE A 26 13.26 4.85 -31.82
N PRO A 27 12.21 4.72 -32.67
CA PRO A 27 10.85 4.47 -32.20
C PRO A 27 10.74 3.19 -31.36
N HIS A 28 11.36 2.10 -31.81
CA HIS A 28 11.34 0.84 -31.09
C HIS A 28 12.03 0.96 -29.72
N PHE A 29 13.20 1.61 -29.66
CA PHE A 29 13.88 1.88 -28.40
C PHE A 29 13.02 2.71 -27.43
N ARG A 30 12.31 3.73 -27.95
CA ARG A 30 11.38 4.53 -27.13
C ARG A 30 10.22 3.71 -26.58
N GLU A 31 9.65 2.83 -27.39
CA GLU A 31 8.58 1.92 -26.95
C GLU A 31 9.07 0.94 -25.90
N THR A 32 10.23 0.30 -26.10
CA THR A 32 10.83 -0.59 -25.11
C THR A 32 11.09 0.13 -23.79
N MET A 33 11.60 1.36 -23.82
CA MET A 33 11.82 2.16 -22.61
C MET A 33 10.51 2.54 -21.90
N ARG A 34 9.45 2.85 -22.66
CA ARG A 34 8.11 3.10 -22.09
C ARG A 34 7.54 1.84 -21.44
N MET A 35 7.59 0.70 -22.13
CA MET A 35 7.12 -0.58 -21.61
C MET A 35 7.90 -0.98 -20.36
N LYS A 36 9.23 -0.84 -20.37
CA LYS A 36 10.07 -1.13 -19.21
C LYS A 36 9.68 -0.27 -18.01
N LYS A 37 9.43 1.03 -18.22
CA LYS A 37 8.97 1.93 -17.16
C LYS A 37 7.58 1.54 -16.63
N GLN A 38 6.65 1.15 -17.49
CA GLN A 38 5.33 0.66 -17.07
C GLN A 38 5.45 -0.62 -16.24
N ILE A 39 6.26 -1.58 -16.69
CA ILE A 39 6.52 -2.83 -15.96
C ILE A 39 7.15 -2.55 -14.59
N GLU A 40 8.07 -1.59 -14.49
CA GLU A 40 8.70 -1.23 -13.22
C GLU A 40 7.70 -0.61 -12.24
N ILE A 41 6.83 0.28 -12.72
CA ILE A 41 5.73 0.85 -11.93
C ILE A 41 4.78 -0.26 -11.48
N GLU A 42 4.33 -1.13 -12.38
CA GLU A 42 3.44 -2.24 -12.02
C GLU A 42 4.09 -3.23 -11.04
N LYS A 43 5.38 -3.51 -11.17
CA LYS A 43 6.11 -4.34 -10.22
C LYS A 43 6.16 -3.69 -8.83
N SER A 44 6.56 -2.42 -8.76
CA SER A 44 6.57 -1.68 -7.48
C SER A 44 5.20 -1.67 -6.82
N TYR A 45 4.14 -1.54 -7.63
CA TYR A 45 2.75 -1.62 -7.19
C TYR A 45 2.40 -2.97 -6.56
N VAL A 46 2.68 -4.06 -7.27
CA VAL A 46 2.40 -5.42 -6.79
C VAL A 46 3.18 -5.72 -5.51
N PHE A 47 4.44 -5.31 -5.42
CA PHE A 47 5.24 -5.48 -4.21
C PHE A 47 4.69 -4.66 -3.04
N ALA A 48 4.33 -3.40 -3.26
CA ALA A 48 3.73 -2.56 -2.23
C ALA A 48 2.39 -3.13 -1.74
N LYS A 49 1.57 -3.66 -2.66
CA LYS A 49 0.32 -4.36 -2.34
C LYS A 49 0.57 -5.60 -1.46
N ALA A 50 1.51 -6.46 -1.86
CA ALA A 50 1.84 -7.66 -1.10
C ALA A 50 2.36 -7.30 0.32
N HIS A 51 3.25 -6.31 0.41
CA HIS A 51 3.79 -5.81 1.67
C HIS A 51 2.68 -5.32 2.61
N VAL A 52 1.75 -4.49 2.12
CA VAL A 52 0.63 -4.00 2.93
C VAL A 52 -0.27 -5.12 3.41
N GLN A 53 -0.63 -6.06 2.52
CA GLN A 53 -1.45 -7.20 2.90
C GLN A 53 -0.79 -8.03 4.02
N GLU A 54 0.50 -8.35 3.88
CA GLU A 54 1.23 -9.14 4.89
C GLU A 54 1.39 -8.36 6.21
N ARG A 55 1.79 -7.09 6.11
CA ARG A 55 2.06 -6.24 7.27
C ARG A 55 0.81 -6.02 8.10
N LEU A 56 -0.29 -5.60 7.46
CA LEU A 56 -1.56 -5.36 8.14
C LEU A 56 -2.19 -6.66 8.64
N ALA A 57 -2.12 -7.76 7.88
CA ALA A 57 -2.61 -9.06 8.36
C ALA A 57 -1.88 -9.50 9.64
N THR A 58 -0.57 -9.29 9.71
CA THR A 58 0.22 -9.58 10.90
C THR A 58 -0.23 -8.74 12.09
N LEU A 59 -0.40 -7.43 11.90
CA LEU A 59 -0.88 -6.50 12.95
C LEU A 59 -2.28 -6.89 13.45
N PHE A 60 -3.22 -7.16 12.54
CA PHE A 60 -4.60 -7.52 12.91
C PHE A 60 -4.72 -8.91 13.54
N SER A 61 -3.82 -9.84 13.22
CA SER A 61 -3.79 -11.16 13.86
C SER A 61 -3.39 -11.11 15.34
N LYS A 62 -2.64 -10.07 15.73
CA LYS A 62 -2.13 -9.82 17.08
C LYS A 62 -2.86 -8.71 17.82
N THR A 63 -3.92 -8.17 17.22
CA THR A 63 -4.75 -7.14 17.85
C THR A 63 -5.42 -7.73 19.09
N THR A 64 -5.23 -7.09 20.24
CA THR A 64 -5.69 -7.60 21.53
C THR A 64 -7.03 -6.96 21.90
N HIS A 65 -7.10 -5.63 21.88
CA HIS A 65 -8.27 -4.85 22.26
C HIS A 65 -8.15 -3.41 21.73
N HIS A 66 -9.23 -2.63 21.88
CA HIS A 66 -9.32 -1.22 21.47
C HIS A 66 -9.11 -1.03 19.97
N PHE A 67 -10.23 -0.99 19.26
CA PHE A 67 -10.25 -0.70 17.84
C PHE A 67 -11.18 0.49 17.64
N LYS A 68 -10.60 1.65 17.33
CA LYS A 68 -11.35 2.90 17.23
C LYS A 68 -10.99 3.63 15.95
N THR A 69 -12.02 4.05 15.23
CA THR A 69 -11.87 4.90 14.06
C THR A 69 -12.21 6.34 14.41
N HIS A 70 -11.48 7.29 13.88
CA HIS A 70 -11.87 8.68 13.84
C HIS A 70 -11.89 9.14 12.39
N GLN A 71 -13.00 9.71 11.95
CA GLN A 71 -13.14 10.31 10.63
C GLN A 71 -13.66 11.72 10.80
N GLU A 72 -12.81 12.72 10.56
CA GLU A 72 -13.28 14.09 10.38
C GLU A 72 -14.02 14.23 9.05
N LYS A 73 -15.02 15.13 8.98
CA LYS A 73 -15.86 15.33 7.79
C LYS A 73 -15.07 15.58 6.49
N ASP A 74 -13.89 16.20 6.60
CA ASP A 74 -12.98 16.51 5.49
C ASP A 74 -11.51 16.15 5.81
N GLY A 75 -11.28 15.40 6.90
CA GLY A 75 -9.93 15.09 7.41
C GLY A 75 -9.49 13.66 7.10
N PRO A 76 -8.21 13.35 7.38
CA PRO A 76 -7.70 12.00 7.20
C PRO A 76 -8.48 11.02 8.08
N PHE A 77 -8.85 9.89 7.52
CA PHE A 77 -9.37 8.79 8.33
C PHE A 77 -8.24 8.20 9.16
N GLU A 78 -8.51 7.98 10.45
CA GLU A 78 -7.58 7.46 11.44
C GLU A 78 -8.14 6.19 12.08
N LEU A 79 -7.31 5.15 12.18
CA LEU A 79 -7.59 3.92 12.90
C LEU A 79 -6.54 3.71 13.98
N GLN A 80 -7.00 3.62 15.22
CA GLN A 80 -6.17 3.27 16.36
C GLN A 80 -6.46 1.84 16.80
N LEU A 81 -5.40 1.06 17.04
CA LEU A 81 -5.47 -0.29 17.53
C LEU A 81 -4.41 -0.58 18.60
N LYS A 82 -4.69 -1.47 19.55
CA LYS A 82 -3.63 -2.08 20.38
C LYS A 82 -3.35 -3.50 19.93
N PHE A 83 -2.08 -3.86 19.89
CA PHE A 83 -1.63 -5.18 19.49
C PHE A 83 -0.38 -5.58 20.23
N ASP A 84 -0.16 -6.89 20.34
CA ASP A 84 1.09 -7.44 20.86
C ASP A 84 2.17 -7.40 19.77
N ASN A 85 3.17 -6.53 19.93
CA ASN A 85 4.32 -6.45 19.03
C ASN A 85 5.31 -7.60 19.25
N GLY A 86 5.12 -8.42 20.29
CA GLY A 86 6.00 -9.52 20.63
C GLY A 86 7.38 -9.04 21.05
N TYR A 87 8.41 -9.75 20.58
CA TYR A 87 9.80 -9.39 20.84
C TYR A 87 10.30 -8.38 19.80
N ASP A 88 10.85 -7.28 20.27
CA ASP A 88 11.50 -6.21 19.51
C ASP A 88 12.89 -5.97 20.12
N ASP A 89 13.90 -5.67 19.32
CA ASP A 89 15.25 -5.41 19.87
C ASP A 89 15.26 -4.18 20.79
N ASP A 90 14.38 -3.22 20.54
CA ASP A 90 14.18 -2.06 21.38
C ASP A 90 13.11 -2.32 22.45
N GLU A 91 13.52 -2.22 23.70
CA GLU A 91 12.66 -2.47 24.87
C GLU A 91 11.41 -1.58 24.92
N ASN A 92 11.45 -0.41 24.28
CA ASN A 92 10.31 0.49 24.25
C ASN A 92 9.16 -0.06 23.40
N PHE A 93 9.44 -0.96 22.46
CA PHE A 93 8.44 -1.55 21.55
C PHE A 93 8.13 -3.02 21.87
N ARG A 94 8.62 -3.56 23.00
CA ARG A 94 8.33 -4.94 23.42
C ARG A 94 6.96 -5.07 24.08
N GLY A 95 6.24 -6.12 23.68
CA GLY A 95 4.92 -6.48 24.19
C GLY A 95 3.80 -5.62 23.59
N GLU A 96 2.79 -5.30 24.38
CA GLU A 96 1.64 -4.52 23.90
C GLU A 96 2.02 -3.06 23.59
N VAL A 97 1.64 -2.61 22.39
CA VAL A 97 1.86 -1.26 21.89
C VAL A 97 0.60 -0.72 21.22
N THR A 98 0.57 0.61 21.01
CA THR A 98 -0.52 1.27 20.28
C THR A 98 -0.07 1.54 18.85
N GLY A 99 -0.88 1.11 17.88
CA GLY A 99 -0.76 1.40 16.47
C GLY A 99 -1.74 2.47 16.04
N HIS A 100 -1.30 3.34 15.13
CA HIS A 100 -2.11 4.34 14.48
C HIS A 100 -1.92 4.23 12.97
N LEU A 101 -2.99 3.90 12.26
CA LEU A 101 -3.05 3.83 10.80
C LEU A 101 -3.84 5.03 10.29
N TRP A 102 -3.26 5.83 9.40
CA TRP A 102 -3.98 6.97 8.81
C TRP A 102 -3.56 7.20 7.37
N CYS A 103 -4.43 7.87 6.61
CA CYS A 103 -4.11 8.31 5.26
C CYS A 103 -4.16 9.83 5.19
N ASP A 104 -3.01 10.46 4.94
CA ASP A 104 -2.91 11.90 4.69
C ASP A 104 -2.22 12.16 3.35
N LYS A 105 -2.81 13.06 2.54
CA LYS A 105 -2.31 13.48 1.21
C LYS A 105 -1.95 12.32 0.27
N GLY A 106 -2.78 11.28 0.27
CA GLY A 106 -2.58 10.11 -0.59
C GLY A 106 -1.46 9.17 -0.15
N ILE A 107 -1.04 9.26 1.11
CA ILE A 107 -0.01 8.39 1.68
C ILE A 107 -0.61 7.71 2.91
N LEU A 108 -0.68 6.36 2.86
CA LEU A 108 -1.09 5.51 3.97
C LEU A 108 0.11 5.24 4.87
N ARG A 109 0.00 5.63 6.13
CA ARG A 109 1.06 5.53 7.13
C ARG A 109 0.61 4.72 8.33
N PHE A 110 1.56 4.04 8.95
CA PHE A 110 1.37 3.35 10.21
C PHE A 110 2.42 3.80 11.22
N LYS A 111 1.98 4.20 12.41
CA LYS A 111 2.84 4.61 13.51
C LYS A 111 2.61 3.74 14.72
N ILE A 112 3.70 3.26 15.29
CA ILE A 112 3.72 2.51 16.52
C ILE A 112 4.18 3.45 17.62
N PHE A 113 3.43 3.51 18.71
CA PHE A 113 3.78 4.20 19.93
C PHE A 113 4.25 3.17 20.96
N GLY A 114 5.51 3.28 21.34
CA GLY A 114 6.14 2.49 22.38
C GLY A 114 6.09 3.20 23.73
N LYS A 115 6.83 2.64 24.70
CA LYS A 115 7.03 3.22 26.02
C LYS A 115 7.92 4.46 25.95
N LYS A 116 7.89 5.30 26.99
CA LYS A 116 8.75 6.48 27.15
C LYS A 116 8.72 7.45 25.95
N ASP A 117 7.53 7.68 25.40
CA ASP A 117 7.29 8.55 24.24
C ASP A 117 8.04 8.15 22.96
N ALA A 118 8.55 6.91 22.88
CA ALA A 118 9.16 6.39 21.68
C ALA A 118 8.09 6.16 20.60
N SER A 119 8.40 6.50 19.35
CA SER A 119 7.52 6.16 18.23
C SER A 119 8.29 5.81 16.97
N ARG A 120 7.71 4.93 16.15
CA ARG A 120 8.23 4.52 14.84
C ARG A 120 7.14 4.68 13.81
N GLU A 121 7.48 5.29 12.68
CA GLU A 121 6.56 5.51 11.58
C GLU A 121 7.03 4.74 10.34
N GLU A 122 6.07 4.12 9.66
CA GLU A 122 6.24 3.34 8.45
C GLU A 122 5.30 3.89 7.37
N ILE A 123 5.82 4.08 6.16
CA ILE A 123 4.99 4.36 4.98
C ILE A 123 4.58 3.01 4.39
N LEU A 124 3.27 2.78 4.29
CA LEU A 124 2.71 1.54 3.76
C LEU A 124 2.44 1.65 2.25
N LEU A 125 1.79 2.73 1.82
CA LEU A 125 1.46 3.00 0.41
C LEU A 125 1.52 4.49 0.11
N GLU A 126 1.89 4.83 -1.11
CA GLU A 126 1.98 6.20 -1.62
C GLU A 126 1.24 6.34 -2.94
N GLY A 127 0.80 7.56 -3.27
CA GLY A 127 0.13 7.85 -4.55
C GLY A 127 -1.34 7.45 -4.57
N LEU A 128 -1.98 7.37 -3.41
CA LEU A 128 -3.41 7.07 -3.27
C LEU A 128 -4.25 8.29 -3.64
N LYS A 129 -5.28 8.07 -4.45
CA LYS A 129 -6.34 9.06 -4.70
C LYS A 129 -7.46 8.95 -3.67
N ASN A 130 -7.89 7.73 -3.37
CA ASN A 130 -8.96 7.48 -2.42
C ASN A 130 -8.61 6.32 -1.50
N VAL A 131 -9.07 6.40 -0.26
CA VAL A 131 -8.93 5.37 0.77
C VAL A 131 -10.24 5.30 1.53
N ARG A 132 -10.84 4.11 1.57
CA ARG A 132 -12.05 3.83 2.36
C ARG A 132 -11.82 2.59 3.20
N PHE A 133 -12.35 2.62 4.41
CA PHE A 133 -12.35 1.47 5.30
C PHE A 133 -13.78 1.00 5.51
N ASP A 134 -14.00 -0.30 5.38
CA ASP A 134 -15.27 -0.94 5.67
C ASP A 134 -15.06 -1.98 6.78
N PHE A 135 -15.90 -1.91 7.81
CA PHE A 135 -15.88 -2.81 8.96
C PHE A 135 -17.12 -3.67 8.93
N THR A 136 -16.96 -4.98 9.05
CA THR A 136 -18.10 -5.90 9.07
C THR A 136 -18.25 -6.51 10.46
N SER A 137 -19.47 -6.47 10.99
CA SER A 137 -19.86 -7.15 12.21
C SER A 137 -21.02 -8.10 11.98
N VAL A 138 -21.25 -8.98 12.97
CA VAL A 138 -22.43 -9.83 12.98
C VAL A 138 -23.29 -9.41 14.16
N THR A 139 -24.47 -8.85 13.86
CA THR A 139 -25.48 -8.49 14.86
C THR A 139 -26.69 -9.38 14.61
N GLU A 140 -27.12 -10.16 15.60
CA GLU A 140 -28.31 -11.05 15.48
C GLU A 140 -28.26 -11.99 14.25
N GLY A 141 -27.07 -12.46 13.88
CA GLY A 141 -26.88 -13.35 12.73
C GLY A 141 -26.91 -12.68 11.36
N LYS A 142 -27.00 -11.34 11.29
CA LYS A 142 -26.89 -10.55 10.06
C LYS A 142 -25.54 -9.85 9.98
N PHE A 143 -25.00 -9.77 8.77
CA PHE A 143 -23.80 -9.00 8.49
C PHE A 143 -24.15 -7.52 8.33
N ASP A 144 -23.58 -6.69 9.18
CA ASP A 144 -23.67 -5.23 9.08
C ASP A 144 -22.31 -4.67 8.68
N THR A 145 -22.28 -3.79 7.68
CA THR A 145 -21.05 -3.11 7.23
C THR A 145 -21.15 -1.62 7.51
N THR A 146 -20.11 -1.05 8.11
CA THR A 146 -20.03 0.37 8.47
C THR A 146 -18.69 0.96 8.06
N SER A 147 -18.64 2.26 7.78
CA SER A 147 -17.39 2.99 7.47
C SER A 147 -16.68 3.53 8.72
N SER A 148 -17.29 3.39 9.89
CA SER A 148 -16.74 3.77 11.19
C SER A 148 -16.99 2.66 12.21
N TRP A 149 -16.11 2.61 13.22
CA TRP A 149 -16.13 1.60 14.25
C TRP A 149 -15.77 2.22 15.61
N GLU A 150 -16.78 2.31 16.48
CA GLU A 150 -16.65 2.89 17.83
C GLU A 150 -17.14 1.94 18.94
N LYS A 151 -17.57 0.72 18.60
CA LYS A 151 -18.29 -0.19 19.51
C LYS A 151 -17.42 -0.85 20.59
N GLY A 152 -16.14 -0.49 20.72
CA GLY A 152 -15.20 -1.06 21.72
C GLY A 152 -14.78 -2.51 21.43
N ASP A 153 -15.68 -3.34 20.93
CA ASP A 153 -15.43 -4.71 20.45
C ASP A 153 -14.69 -4.73 19.11
N LEU A 154 -14.05 -5.85 18.76
CA LEU A 154 -13.36 -5.99 17.47
C LEU A 154 -14.36 -6.31 16.34
N PRO A 155 -14.27 -5.66 15.16
CA PRO A 155 -15.04 -6.07 14.00
C PRO A 155 -14.67 -7.49 13.57
N LEU A 156 -15.55 -8.19 12.87
CA LEU A 156 -15.25 -9.53 12.34
C LEU A 156 -14.28 -9.44 11.16
N PHE A 157 -14.55 -8.49 10.26
CA PHE A 157 -13.70 -8.19 9.11
C PHE A 157 -13.41 -6.70 9.03
N PHE A 158 -12.22 -6.43 8.52
CA PHE A 158 -11.77 -5.11 8.13
C PHE A 158 -11.37 -5.16 6.66
N VAL A 159 -11.91 -4.23 5.88
CA VAL A 159 -11.58 -4.07 4.47
C VAL A 159 -10.99 -2.69 4.28
N LEU A 160 -9.76 -2.65 3.78
CA LEU A 160 -9.11 -1.42 3.33
C LEU A 160 -9.27 -1.37 1.81
N ASN A 161 -10.06 -0.42 1.32
CA ASN A 161 -10.20 -0.15 -0.10
C ASN A 161 -9.32 1.05 -0.45
N VAL A 162 -8.51 0.91 -1.49
CA VAL A 162 -7.64 1.98 -1.97
C VAL A 162 -7.80 2.15 -3.47
N SER A 163 -7.60 3.37 -3.96
CA SER A 163 -7.51 3.65 -5.40
C SER A 163 -6.31 4.53 -5.71
N PHE A 164 -5.65 4.22 -6.84
CA PHE A 164 -4.52 5.00 -7.38
C PHE A 164 -4.94 5.82 -8.61
N SER A 165 -6.13 5.49 -9.15
CA SER A 165 -6.80 6.15 -10.26
C SER A 165 -8.30 6.11 -10.02
N ASP A 166 -9.06 6.94 -10.71
CA ASP A 166 -10.53 7.00 -10.51
C ASP A 166 -11.23 5.72 -11.03
N ASP A 167 -10.57 4.98 -11.92
CA ASP A 167 -11.15 3.83 -12.63
C ASP A 167 -10.91 2.47 -11.93
N LYS A 168 -10.11 2.42 -10.86
CA LYS A 168 -9.73 1.14 -10.22
C LYS A 168 -9.58 1.27 -8.71
N GLU A 169 -10.37 0.46 -8.01
CA GLU A 169 -10.33 0.27 -6.56
C GLU A 169 -9.80 -1.14 -6.26
N ASP A 170 -8.86 -1.23 -5.32
CA ASP A 170 -8.26 -2.47 -4.82
C ASP A 170 -8.64 -2.64 -3.34
N GLY A 171 -9.25 -3.78 -3.01
CA GLY A 171 -9.63 -4.14 -1.64
C GLY A 171 -8.61 -5.08 -0.98
N PHE A 172 -8.20 -4.75 0.23
CA PHE A 172 -7.41 -5.57 1.13
C PHE A 172 -8.30 -6.08 2.26
N TYR A 173 -8.33 -7.39 2.46
CA TYR A 173 -9.25 -8.04 3.39
C TYR A 173 -8.49 -8.61 4.58
N PHE A 174 -8.98 -8.30 5.76
CA PHE A 174 -8.37 -8.70 7.02
C PHE A 174 -9.42 -9.27 7.96
N ARG A 175 -9.12 -10.45 8.50
CA ARG A 175 -9.89 -11.04 9.59
C ARG A 175 -9.21 -10.67 10.90
N LEU A 176 -9.96 -10.05 11.81
CA LEU A 176 -9.44 -9.73 13.14
C LEU A 176 -9.58 -10.95 14.06
N ASN A 177 -8.55 -11.18 14.88
CA ASN A 177 -8.50 -12.37 15.72
C ASN A 177 -9.46 -12.24 16.90
N ALA A 178 -10.52 -13.04 16.88
CA ALA A 178 -11.59 -13.05 17.86
C ALA A 178 -11.24 -13.82 19.15
N LYS A 179 -9.97 -13.85 19.58
CA LYS A 179 -9.56 -14.60 20.79
C LYS A 179 -10.32 -14.16 22.05
N ASN A 180 -10.92 -12.96 22.05
CA ASN A 180 -11.76 -12.44 23.13
C ASN A 180 -13.29 -12.59 22.90
N ARG A 181 -13.75 -13.35 21.89
CA ARG A 181 -15.20 -13.57 21.65
C ARG A 181 -15.80 -14.80 22.35
N LEU A 182 -14.99 -15.59 23.05
CA LEU A 182 -15.44 -16.78 23.77
C LEU A 182 -15.65 -16.51 25.27
N GLU A 183 -16.26 -15.38 25.59
CA GLU A 183 -16.94 -15.17 26.87
C GLU A 183 -18.32 -14.56 26.60
N TYR A 184 -19.16 -15.27 25.86
CA TYR A 184 -20.59 -15.09 26.02
C TYR A 184 -21.04 -15.89 27.24
N PRO A 185 -21.93 -15.35 28.09
CA PRO A 185 -22.43 -16.06 29.24
C PRO A 185 -23.13 -17.34 28.76
N SER A 186 -22.74 -18.46 29.34
CA SER A 186 -23.52 -19.69 29.26
C SER A 186 -24.97 -19.38 29.67
N LEU A 187 -25.89 -19.66 28.73
CA LEU A 187 -27.34 -19.88 28.85
C LEU A 187 -28.02 -19.41 30.14
#